data_AF-A0A3D0NU57-F1
#
_entry.id   AF-A0A3D0NU57-F1
#
_cell.length_a   1.000
_cell.length_b   1.000
_cell.length_c   1.000
_cell.angle_alpha   90.00
_cell.angle_beta   90.00
_cell.angle_gamma   90.00
#
_symmetry.space_group_name_H-M   'P 1'
#
loop_
_entity.id
_entity.type
_entity.pdbx_description
1 polymer ?
#
loop_
_entity_poly.entity_id
_entity_poly.type
_entity_poly.pdbx_seq_one_letter_code
_entity_poly.pdbx_strand_id
1 'polypeptide(L)'
;YDLGLENREKTKDQVTIDSAEATKKYGVAVKCATITPNAERVKEYNLTQMWKSPNGTIRAILDGTVFRTPIVVKGITPYIPTWTKPITIARHAYG
;
A
#
# COMPACT_ATOMS: atom_id res chain seq x y z
N TYR A 1 12.63 2.10 -6.13
CA TYR A 1 12.41 2.93 -4.92
C TYR A 1 12.36 2.03 -3.72
N ASP A 2 13.32 2.13 -2.80
CA ASP A 2 13.28 1.37 -1.55
C ASP A 2 12.34 2.06 -0.55
N LEU A 3 11.16 1.46 -0.35
CA LEU A 3 10.15 1.94 0.59
C LEU A 3 10.23 1.25 1.96
N GLY A 4 11.33 0.54 2.24
CA GLY A 4 11.64 -0.01 3.55
C GLY A 4 11.62 1.08 4.64
N LEU A 5 11.18 0.71 5.85
CA LEU A 5 10.97 1.67 6.93
C LEU A 5 12.24 2.45 7.28
N GLU A 6 13.40 1.78 7.33
CA GLU A 6 14.69 2.44 7.56
C GLU A 6 15.06 3.44 6.46
N ASN A 7 14.80 3.11 5.18
CA ASN A 7 15.11 4.03 4.09
C ASN A 7 14.13 5.23 4.07
N ARG A 8 12.87 5.01 4.42
CA ARG A 8 11.91 6.10 4.62
C ARG A 8 12.33 7.01 5.76
N GLU A 9 12.79 6.47 6.90
CA GLU A 9 13.37 7.28 7.98
C GLU A 9 14.56 8.10 7.49
N LYS A 10 15.55 7.46 6.85
CA LYS A 10 16.77 8.12 6.32
C LYS A 10 16.46 9.25 5.35
N THR A 11 15.42 9.10 4.54
CA THR A 11 15.01 10.08 3.51
C THR A 11 13.90 11.02 3.98
N LYS A 12 13.51 10.99 5.25
CA LYS A 12 12.36 11.75 5.79
C LYS A 12 11.08 11.54 4.97
N ASP A 13 10.86 10.30 4.55
CA ASP A 13 9.76 9.80 3.71
C ASP A 13 9.72 10.37 2.28
N GLN A 14 10.73 11.14 1.85
CA GLN A 14 10.81 11.68 0.48
C GLN A 14 10.81 10.57 -0.58
N VAL A 15 11.45 9.42 -0.31
CA VAL A 15 11.46 8.28 -1.23
C VAL A 15 10.05 7.76 -1.58
N THR A 16 9.08 7.94 -0.67
CA THR A 16 7.68 7.59 -0.91
C THR A 16 7.05 8.51 -1.95
N ILE A 17 7.29 9.82 -1.84
CA ILE A 17 6.80 10.83 -2.78
C ILE A 17 7.46 10.62 -4.16
N ASP A 18 8.77 10.45 -4.18
CA ASP A 18 9.53 10.22 -5.42
C ASP A 18 9.04 8.98 -6.17
N SER A 19 8.66 7.91 -5.44
CA SER A 19 8.09 6.71 -6.04
C SER A 19 6.72 6.94 -6.67
N ALA A 20 5.89 7.81 -6.08
CA ALA A 20 4.58 8.17 -6.62
C ALA A 20 4.74 9.01 -7.89
N GLU A 21 5.61 10.02 -7.88
CA GLU A 21 5.89 10.86 -9.05
C GLU A 21 6.51 10.05 -10.20
N ALA A 22 7.38 9.09 -9.90
CA ALA A 22 7.87 8.15 -10.91
C ALA A 22 6.74 7.32 -11.51
N THR A 23 5.79 6.87 -10.69
CA THR A 23 4.61 6.15 -11.19
C THR A 23 3.78 7.04 -12.12
N LYS A 24 3.59 8.33 -11.82
CA LYS A 24 2.92 9.28 -12.74
C LYS A 24 3.67 9.41 -14.06
N LYS A 25 5.01 9.47 -14.01
CA LYS A 25 5.85 9.61 -15.20
C LYS A 25 5.85 8.36 -16.08
N TYR A 26 5.91 7.17 -15.51
CA TYR A 26 6.07 5.91 -16.24
C TYR A 26 4.76 5.11 -16.41
N GLY A 27 3.68 5.51 -15.73
CA GLY A 27 2.34 4.95 -15.85
C GLY A 27 2.05 3.72 -15.00
N VAL A 28 3.00 2.79 -14.86
CA VAL A 28 2.78 1.50 -14.16
C VAL A 28 3.82 1.27 -13.06
N ALA A 29 3.37 0.77 -11.92
CA ALA A 29 4.23 0.39 -10.80
C ALA A 29 3.78 -0.92 -10.13
N VAL A 30 4.74 -1.61 -9.51
CA VAL A 30 4.53 -2.74 -8.60
C VAL A 30 5.13 -2.40 -7.25
N LYS A 31 4.42 -2.71 -6.16
CA LYS A 31 4.82 -2.32 -4.81
C LYS A 31 4.76 -3.50 -3.85
N CYS A 32 5.82 -3.67 -3.05
CA CYS A 32 5.85 -4.59 -1.93
C CYS A 32 5.08 -4.03 -0.71
N ALA A 33 4.62 -4.91 0.18
CA ALA A 33 4.01 -4.51 1.44
C ALA A 33 5.01 -3.72 2.31
N THR A 34 4.52 -2.70 3.03
CA THR A 34 5.35 -1.78 3.81
C THR A 34 4.73 -1.54 5.17
N ILE A 35 5.57 -1.37 6.19
CA ILE A 35 5.14 -1.04 7.56
C ILE A 35 4.52 0.37 7.58
N THR A 36 3.36 0.52 8.20
CA THR A 36 2.89 1.84 8.68
C THR A 36 3.20 1.86 10.17
N PRO A 37 4.16 2.66 10.64
CA PRO A 37 4.62 2.59 12.02
C PRO A 37 3.51 3.01 12.98
N ASN A 38 3.35 2.27 14.08
CA ASN A 38 2.60 2.66 15.26
C ASN A 38 3.59 3.04 16.39
N ALA A 39 3.09 3.32 17.59
CA ALA A 39 3.93 3.70 18.73
C ALA A 39 4.98 2.63 19.09
N GLU A 40 4.68 1.35 18.90
CA GLU A 40 5.62 0.24 19.14
C GLU A 40 6.72 0.23 18.07
N ARG A 41 6.35 0.36 16.79
CA ARG A 41 7.31 0.37 15.68
C ARG A 41 8.25 1.59 15.72
N VAL A 42 7.78 2.73 16.23
CA VAL A 42 8.64 3.90 16.48
C VAL A 42 9.76 3.54 17.45
N LYS A 43 9.46 2.81 18.54
CA LYS A 43 10.46 2.37 19.52
C LYS A 43 11.36 1.27 18.95
N GLU A 44 10.79 0.28 18.28
CA GLU A 44 11.52 -0.87 17.73
C GLU A 44 12.56 -0.45 16.69
N TYR A 45 12.23 0.52 15.83
CA TYR A 45 13.09 0.98 14.75
C TYR A 45 13.80 2.31 15.05
N ASN A 46 13.66 2.84 16.28
CA ASN A 46 14.22 4.12 16.70
C ASN A 46 13.92 5.27 15.71
N LEU A 47 12.65 5.40 15.31
CA LEU A 47 12.20 6.38 14.32
C LEU A 47 12.13 7.78 14.92
N THR A 48 12.43 8.80 14.11
CA THR A 48 12.29 10.20 14.55
C THR A 48 10.82 10.61 14.71
N GLN A 49 9.92 9.97 13.97
CA GLN A 49 8.48 10.21 14.08
C GLN A 49 7.65 9.02 13.55
N MET A 50 6.34 9.10 13.79
CA MET A 50 5.38 8.17 13.22
C MET A 50 5.07 8.55 11.76
N TRP A 51 5.84 8.00 10.82
CA TRP A 51 5.64 8.25 9.40
C TRP A 51 4.25 7.81 8.92
N LYS A 52 3.70 8.56 7.96
CA LYS A 52 2.44 8.22 7.31
C LYS A 52 2.56 6.89 6.55
N SER A 53 1.41 6.29 6.24
CA SER A 53 1.37 5.07 5.43
C SER A 53 1.84 5.37 4.01
N PRO A 54 2.84 4.65 3.47
CA PRO A 54 3.25 4.81 2.07
C PRO A 54 2.09 4.59 1.09
N ASN A 55 1.20 3.64 1.42
CA ASN A 55 0.00 3.39 0.62
C ASN A 55 -0.95 4.59 0.64
N GLY A 56 -1.04 5.32 1.76
CA GLY A 56 -1.83 6.55 1.87
C GLY A 56 -1.24 7.66 1.01
N THR A 57 0.06 7.95 1.21
CA THR A 57 0.79 8.99 0.47
C THR A 57 0.72 8.77 -1.04
N ILE A 58 1.00 7.55 -1.53
CA ILE A 58 0.97 7.24 -2.96
C ILE A 58 -0.45 7.41 -3.52
N ARG A 59 -1.49 6.94 -2.82
CA ARG A 59 -2.89 7.09 -3.27
C ARG A 59 -3.31 8.54 -3.32
N ALA A 60 -2.92 9.37 -2.35
CA ALA A 60 -3.23 10.80 -2.35
C ALA A 60 -2.59 11.55 -3.54
N ILE A 61 -1.41 11.11 -3.99
CA ILE A 61 -0.68 11.72 -5.12
C ILE A 61 -1.21 11.25 -6.49
N LEU A 62 -1.55 9.96 -6.60
CA LEU A 62 -2.03 9.34 -7.84
C LEU A 62 -3.54 9.51 -8.05
N ASP A 63 -4.30 9.68 -6.97
CA ASP A 63 -5.76 9.59 -6.93
C ASP A 63 -6.29 8.23 -7.44
N GLY A 64 -7.60 8.01 -7.35
CA GLY A 64 -8.29 6.94 -8.05
C GLY A 64 -9.03 5.95 -7.17
N THR A 65 -9.03 4.67 -7.58
CA THR A 65 -9.80 3.60 -6.93
C THR A 65 -8.95 2.35 -6.78
N VAL A 66 -8.94 1.76 -5.59
CA VAL A 66 -8.30 0.46 -5.34
C VAL A 66 -9.31 -0.64 -5.60
N PHE A 67 -9.02 -1.50 -6.58
CA PHE A 67 -9.80 -2.70 -6.85
C PHE A 67 -9.17 -3.90 -6.14
N ARG A 68 -9.96 -4.63 -5.36
CA ARG A 68 -9.54 -5.87 -4.70
C ARG A 68 -10.38 -7.02 -5.23
N THR A 69 -9.72 -8.00 -5.83
CA THR A 69 -10.35 -9.22 -6.34
C THR A 69 -9.72 -10.45 -5.68
N PRO A 70 -10.50 -11.48 -5.34
CA PRO A 70 -9.95 -12.74 -4.88
C PRO A 70 -9.26 -13.49 -6.03
N ILE A 71 -8.22 -14.25 -5.70
CA ILE A 71 -7.67 -15.29 -6.57
C ILE A 71 -8.42 -16.59 -6.22
N VAL A 72 -9.14 -17.14 -7.20
CA VAL A 72 -9.93 -18.37 -7.01
C VAL A 72 -9.15 -19.56 -7.54
N VAL A 73 -9.04 -20.62 -6.74
CA VAL A 73 -8.28 -21.84 -7.07
C VAL A 73 -9.18 -23.05 -6.89
N LYS A 74 -9.10 -24.01 -7.81
CA LYS A 74 -9.82 -25.28 -7.72
C LYS A 74 -9.43 -26.00 -6.42
N GLY A 75 -10.43 -26.48 -5.68
CA GLY A 75 -10.23 -27.20 -4.42
C GLY A 75 -10.29 -26.32 -3.16
N ILE A 76 -10.40 -25.00 -3.30
CA ILE A 76 -10.65 -24.08 -2.18
C ILE A 76 -12.04 -23.47 -2.36
N THR A 77 -12.97 -23.82 -1.47
CA THR A 77 -14.34 -23.34 -1.52
C THR A 77 -14.49 -22.07 -0.67
N PRO A 78 -15.08 -20.97 -1.21
CA PRO A 78 -15.40 -19.79 -0.42
C PRO A 78 -16.28 -20.12 0.80
N TYR A 79 -16.08 -19.41 1.91
CA TYR A 79 -16.87 -19.62 3.12
C TYR A 79 -18.37 -19.35 2.93
N ILE A 80 -18.73 -18.38 2.09
CA ILE A 80 -20.12 -18.06 1.77
C ILE A 80 -20.58 -18.95 0.60
N PRO A 81 -21.49 -19.92 0.82
CA PRO A 81 -21.78 -20.96 -0.18
C PRO A 81 -22.46 -20.44 -1.46
N THR A 82 -23.14 -19.30 -1.37
CA THR A 82 -23.85 -18.69 -2.51
C THR A 82 -22.92 -17.91 -3.43
N TRP A 83 -21.65 -17.70 -3.06
CA TRP A 83 -20.68 -16.98 -3.88
C TRP A 83 -20.08 -17.89 -4.95
N THR A 84 -20.69 -17.88 -6.13
CA THR A 84 -20.29 -18.71 -7.28
C THR A 84 -19.34 -18.01 -8.26
N LYS A 85 -19.16 -16.69 -8.12
CA LYS A 85 -18.28 -15.87 -8.95
C LYS A 85 -17.44 -14.92 -8.07
N PRO A 86 -16.25 -14.49 -8.52
CA PRO A 86 -15.44 -13.50 -7.80
C PRO A 86 -16.22 -12.20 -7.56
N ILE A 87 -16.11 -11.66 -6.35
CA ILE A 87 -16.64 -10.34 -6.01
C ILE A 87 -15.45 -9.38 -5.92
N THR A 88 -15.45 -8.34 -6.77
CA THR A 88 -14.45 -7.28 -6.72
C THR A 88 -14.96 -6.12 -5.88
N ILE A 89 -14.17 -5.69 -4.91
CA ILE A 89 -14.46 -4.50 -4.11
C ILE A 89 -13.68 -3.31 -4.68
N ALA A 90 -14.41 -2.29 -5.13
CA ALA A 90 -13.86 -1.01 -5.55
C ALA A 90 -13.90 -0.04 -4.37
N ARG A 91 -12.73 0.35 -3.85
CA ARG A 91 -12.61 1.31 -2.76
C ARG A 91 -12.08 2.63 -3.31
N HIS A 92 -12.82 3.72 -3.11
CA HIS A 92 -12.34 5.07 -3.37
C HIS A 92 -11.01 5.30 -2.64
N ALA A 93 -9.97 5.67 -3.38
CA ALA A 93 -8.60 5.72 -2.89
C ALA A 93 -8.23 7.05 -2.22
N TYR A 94 -9.13 8.03 -2.21
CA TYR A 94 -8.95 9.34 -1.61
C TYR A 94 -9.20 9.32 -0.09
N GLY A 95 -8.35 10.02 0.68
CA GLY A 95 -8.38 10.10 2.15
C GLY A 95 -7.10 9.63 2.84
#